data_AF-A0A3C0DL30-F1
#
_entry.id   AF-A0A3C0DL30-F1
#
_cell.length_a   1.000
_cell.length_b   1.000
_cell.length_c   1.000
_cell.angle_alpha   90.00
_cell.angle_beta   90.00
_cell.angle_gamma   90.00
#
_symmetry.space_group_name_H-M   'P 1'
#
loop_
_entity.id
_entity.type
_entity.pdbx_description
1 polymer ?
#
loop_
_entity_poly.entity_id
_entity_poly.type
_entity_poly.pdbx_seq_one_letter_code
_entity_poly.pdbx_strand_id
1 'polypeptide(L)'
;MSRALPSNPNLKISYAGKTLKDIWLAGGCFWGVQAYFARIPGVANTAVGYANGKTSNPTYEDVCSGRPGHAETLHVQYDPERVSLSTLLQNFFRIIDPTALNRQGNDYGVQYRSGIYYRDADELPLIRSVIATVQQQIKRPIVTEVKPLANFYAAEDYHQDYLEKNPGGYCHINFAALSEAAEGTDATGNADTGFMRIDPHKYSKPDPETLKQDLDPQQYSVTQLNHTEPPFENGYWDHHEPGLYVDVVTGEPLFTSKDKFDSGCGWPSFTKPIDPDSIVYHTDQSHGMSRTETRSRAGDSHLGHVFEDGPRDKGGLRYCINSAALRFIPLDDMEKEGYAALIPLVK
;
A
#
# COMPACT_ATOMS: atom_id res chain seq x y z
N MET A 1 -15.71 -16.44 26.45
CA MET A 1 -15.90 -16.91 25.06
C MET A 1 -14.52 -17.04 24.46
N SER A 2 -14.12 -18.23 24.02
CA SER A 2 -12.84 -18.44 23.34
C SER A 2 -12.77 -17.52 22.13
N ARG A 3 -11.90 -16.50 22.15
CA ARG A 3 -11.68 -15.62 20.99
C ARG A 3 -10.67 -16.34 20.11
N ALA A 4 -11.13 -17.38 19.43
CA ALA A 4 -10.33 -18.08 18.44
C ALA A 4 -9.76 -17.04 17.44
N LEU A 5 -8.47 -17.18 17.13
CA LEU A 5 -7.85 -16.32 16.14
C LEU A 5 -8.58 -16.45 14.79
N PRO A 6 -8.65 -15.38 13.97
CA PRO A 6 -9.18 -15.48 12.62
C PRO A 6 -8.44 -16.54 11.79
N SER A 7 -9.06 -17.03 10.72
CA SER A 7 -8.38 -17.94 9.79
C SER A 7 -7.17 -17.25 9.15
N ASN A 8 -6.06 -17.98 9.00
CA ASN A 8 -4.90 -17.49 8.27
C ASN A 8 -5.08 -17.76 6.75
N PRO A 9 -5.17 -16.71 5.90
CA PRO A 9 -5.40 -16.87 4.46
C PRO A 9 -4.17 -17.38 3.69
N ASN A 10 -2.98 -17.31 4.28
CA ASN A 10 -1.72 -17.62 3.62
C ASN A 10 -1.37 -19.12 3.66
N LEU A 11 -2.00 -19.91 4.53
CA LEU A 11 -1.68 -21.34 4.73
C LEU A 11 -1.83 -22.22 3.48
N LYS A 12 -2.66 -21.79 2.52
CA LYS A 12 -2.92 -22.52 1.27
C LYS A 12 -2.25 -21.89 0.04
N ILE A 13 -1.45 -20.84 0.24
CA ILE A 13 -0.75 -20.15 -0.84
C ILE A 13 0.67 -20.69 -0.94
N SER A 14 1.07 -21.08 -2.15
CA SER A 14 2.47 -21.41 -2.43
C SER A 14 3.24 -20.15 -2.77
N TYR A 15 4.33 -19.92 -2.04
CA TYR A 15 5.30 -18.86 -2.32
C TYR A 15 6.58 -19.40 -3.00
N ALA A 16 6.56 -20.66 -3.44
CA ALA A 16 7.69 -21.28 -4.12
C ALA A 16 8.03 -20.53 -5.42
N GLY A 17 9.30 -20.17 -5.61
CA GLY A 17 9.78 -19.45 -6.79
C GLY A 17 9.45 -17.95 -6.81
N LYS A 18 8.86 -17.40 -5.74
CA LYS A 18 8.62 -15.96 -5.60
C LYS A 18 9.84 -15.22 -5.04
N THR A 19 10.03 -13.98 -5.49
CA THR A 19 11.05 -13.07 -4.94
C THR A 19 10.47 -12.36 -3.73
N LEU A 20 10.71 -12.90 -2.55
CA LEU A 20 10.21 -12.34 -1.30
C LEU A 20 11.09 -11.17 -0.82
N LYS A 21 10.47 -10.24 -0.09
CA LYS A 21 11.14 -9.15 0.63
C LYS A 21 10.99 -9.30 2.14
N ASP A 22 11.90 -8.68 2.88
CA ASP A 22 11.98 -8.77 4.34
C ASP A 22 11.79 -7.41 5.01
N ILE A 23 11.04 -7.36 6.11
CA ILE A 23 10.99 -6.20 7.01
C ILE A 23 10.93 -6.66 8.47
N TRP A 24 11.47 -5.86 9.39
CA TRP A 24 11.48 -6.16 10.83
C TRP A 24 10.72 -5.09 11.61
N LEU A 25 9.74 -5.49 12.41
CA LEU A 25 8.79 -4.61 13.08
C LEU A 25 8.75 -4.91 14.58
N ALA A 26 9.17 -3.96 15.40
CA ALA A 26 9.06 -4.02 16.86
C ALA A 26 7.83 -3.24 17.31
N GLY A 27 6.86 -3.92 17.91
CA GLY A 27 5.53 -3.36 18.19
C GLY A 27 4.99 -3.73 19.56
N GLY A 28 5.86 -3.90 20.56
CA GLY A 28 5.47 -4.44 21.86
C GLY A 28 5.62 -5.96 21.93
N CYS A 29 4.81 -6.62 22.76
CA CYS A 29 4.82 -8.08 22.88
C CYS A 29 4.62 -8.75 21.50
N PHE A 30 5.63 -9.47 21.03
CA PHE A 30 5.64 -9.96 19.65
C PHE A 30 4.61 -11.07 19.38
N TRP A 31 3.98 -11.67 20.41
CA TRP A 31 2.99 -12.75 20.24
C TRP A 31 1.77 -12.28 19.45
N GLY A 32 1.24 -11.12 19.85
CA GLY A 32 0.12 -10.49 19.14
C GLY A 32 0.54 -10.02 17.75
N VAL A 33 1.72 -9.41 17.64
CA VAL A 33 2.23 -8.84 16.38
C VAL A 33 2.40 -9.96 15.34
N GLN A 34 3.02 -11.08 15.71
CA GLN A 34 3.18 -12.24 14.83
C GLN A 34 1.83 -12.79 14.37
N ALA A 35 0.94 -13.06 15.30
CA ALA A 35 -0.37 -13.65 14.98
C ALA A 35 -1.20 -12.72 14.07
N TYR A 36 -1.09 -11.40 14.23
CA TYR A 36 -1.74 -10.42 13.36
C TYR A 36 -1.13 -10.44 11.95
N PHE A 37 0.19 -10.26 11.83
CA PHE A 37 0.87 -10.17 10.53
C PHE A 37 0.83 -11.47 9.73
N ALA A 38 0.90 -12.63 10.39
CA ALA A 38 0.76 -13.92 9.73
C ALA A 38 -0.57 -14.06 8.94
N ARG A 39 -1.58 -13.24 9.28
CA ARG A 39 -2.90 -13.24 8.66
C ARG A 39 -3.10 -12.18 7.58
N ILE A 40 -2.12 -11.33 7.32
CA ILE A 40 -2.17 -10.36 6.23
C ILE A 40 -1.93 -11.10 4.90
N PRO A 41 -2.85 -11.07 3.92
CA PRO A 41 -2.63 -11.71 2.62
C PRO A 41 -1.31 -11.26 1.97
N GLY A 42 -0.53 -12.21 1.46
CA GLY A 42 0.78 -11.92 0.84
C GLY A 42 1.96 -12.00 1.81
N VAL A 43 1.72 -12.13 3.12
CA VAL A 43 2.77 -12.52 4.08
C VAL A 43 3.06 -14.00 3.92
N ALA A 44 4.28 -14.31 3.52
CA ALA A 44 4.75 -15.66 3.23
C ALA A 44 5.24 -16.39 4.47
N ASN A 45 5.96 -15.68 5.35
CA ASN A 45 6.51 -16.26 6.57
C ASN A 45 6.68 -15.19 7.65
N THR A 46 6.64 -15.62 8.91
CA THR A 46 6.90 -14.75 10.07
C THR A 46 7.76 -15.47 11.10
N ALA A 47 8.63 -14.74 11.78
CA ALA A 47 9.41 -15.25 12.90
C ALA A 47 9.59 -14.18 13.96
N VAL A 48 9.47 -14.53 15.24
CA VAL A 48 9.71 -13.58 16.34
C VAL A 48 11.14 -13.70 16.87
N GLY A 49 11.66 -12.59 17.37
CA GLY A 49 13.03 -12.53 17.86
C GLY A 49 13.39 -11.21 18.51
N TYR A 50 14.69 -11.04 18.70
CA TYR A 50 15.28 -9.94 19.44
C TYR A 50 16.22 -9.17 18.52
N ALA A 51 15.94 -7.88 18.31
CA ALA A 51 16.68 -7.05 17.36
C ALA A 51 17.39 -5.86 18.01
N ASN A 52 18.48 -5.45 17.37
CA ASN A 52 19.18 -4.19 17.60
C ASN A 52 19.64 -3.96 19.06
N GLY A 53 19.93 -5.02 19.81
CA GLY A 53 20.59 -4.95 21.11
C GLY A 53 22.10 -5.18 21.02
N LYS A 54 22.75 -5.15 22.19
CA LYS A 54 24.24 -5.12 22.28
C LYS A 54 24.91 -6.47 22.47
N THR A 55 24.18 -7.54 22.78
CA THR A 55 24.75 -8.89 22.94
C THR A 55 24.40 -9.79 21.77
N SER A 56 25.19 -10.84 21.60
CA SER A 56 24.92 -11.95 20.69
C SER A 56 24.04 -13.01 21.34
N ASN A 57 23.07 -13.55 20.60
CA ASN A 57 22.19 -14.66 21.03
C ASN A 57 21.57 -14.46 22.43
N PRO A 58 20.84 -13.36 22.68
CA PRO A 58 20.20 -13.13 23.97
C PRO A 58 19.12 -14.20 24.26
N THR A 59 18.93 -14.57 25.53
CA THR A 59 17.74 -15.32 25.95
C THR A 59 16.59 -14.37 26.27
N TYR A 60 15.37 -14.91 26.40
CA TYR A 60 14.23 -14.11 26.86
C TYR A 60 14.50 -13.39 28.20
N GLU A 61 15.17 -14.05 29.16
CA GLU A 61 15.53 -13.45 30.45
C GLU A 61 16.47 -12.25 30.30
N ASP A 62 17.45 -12.33 29.39
CA ASP A 62 18.35 -11.21 29.09
C ASP A 62 17.56 -10.01 28.56
N VAL A 63 16.55 -10.26 27.72
CA VAL A 63 15.72 -9.22 27.12
C VAL A 63 14.77 -8.59 28.14
N CYS A 64 14.10 -9.40 28.98
CA CYS A 64 13.22 -8.91 30.04
C CYS A 64 13.95 -8.06 31.09
N SER A 65 15.25 -8.30 31.31
CA SER A 65 16.07 -7.49 32.21
C SER A 65 16.28 -6.04 31.74
N GLY A 66 15.95 -5.73 30.47
CA GLY A 66 16.16 -4.43 29.84
C GLY A 66 17.62 -4.14 29.45
N ARG A 67 18.56 -5.06 29.75
CA ARG A 67 19.96 -5.01 29.33
C ARG A 67 20.28 -6.35 28.67
N PRO A 68 20.40 -6.37 27.34
CA PRO A 68 21.29 -5.46 26.60
C PRO A 68 20.57 -4.59 25.55
N GLY A 69 19.28 -4.32 25.76
CA GLY A 69 18.50 -3.34 25.00
C GLY A 69 17.94 -3.83 23.66
N HIS A 70 17.83 -5.15 23.46
CA HIS A 70 17.11 -5.69 22.29
C HIS A 70 15.64 -5.25 22.30
N ALA A 71 15.03 -5.13 21.12
CA ALA A 71 13.58 -5.01 20.96
C ALA A 71 12.98 -6.38 20.64
N GLU A 72 11.85 -6.71 21.26
CA GLU A 72 10.96 -7.75 20.75
C GLU A 72 10.49 -7.35 19.35
N THR A 73 10.82 -8.18 18.36
CA THR A 73 10.72 -7.84 16.94
C THR A 73 10.14 -8.99 16.15
N LEU A 74 9.21 -8.67 15.26
CA LEU A 74 8.71 -9.57 14.24
C LEU A 74 9.55 -9.43 12.96
N HIS A 75 10.08 -10.52 12.43
CA HIS A 75 10.54 -10.63 11.05
C HIS A 75 9.36 -11.03 10.16
N VAL A 76 9.11 -10.25 9.11
CA VAL A 76 8.07 -10.51 8.10
C VAL A 76 8.74 -10.76 6.77
N GLN A 77 8.46 -11.91 6.16
CA GLN A 77 8.76 -12.18 4.76
C GLN A 77 7.46 -12.08 3.95
N TYR A 78 7.46 -11.27 2.90
CA TYR A 78 6.26 -10.98 2.12
C TYR A 78 6.52 -11.02 0.62
N ASP A 79 5.47 -11.35 -0.14
CA ASP A 79 5.46 -11.28 -1.60
C ASP A 79 5.07 -9.86 -2.04
N PRO A 80 5.99 -9.05 -2.59
CA PRO A 80 5.70 -7.68 -3.00
C PRO A 80 4.70 -7.60 -4.16
N GLU A 81 4.42 -8.70 -4.86
CA GLU A 81 3.35 -8.77 -5.87
C GLU A 81 1.95 -8.88 -5.24
N ARG A 82 1.86 -9.28 -3.97
CA ARG A 82 0.59 -9.51 -3.25
C ARG A 82 0.31 -8.49 -2.17
N VAL A 83 1.35 -7.96 -1.51
CA VAL A 83 1.22 -6.95 -0.46
C VAL A 83 2.39 -5.98 -0.51
N SER A 84 2.12 -4.68 -0.41
CA SER A 84 3.17 -3.67 -0.46
C SER A 84 3.78 -3.42 0.93
N LEU A 85 5.02 -2.92 0.97
CA LEU A 85 5.63 -2.46 2.22
C LEU A 85 4.77 -1.38 2.90
N SER A 86 4.16 -0.48 2.11
CA SER A 86 3.26 0.54 2.65
C SER A 86 2.09 -0.07 3.42
N THR A 87 1.47 -1.13 2.87
CA THR A 87 0.37 -1.86 3.53
C THR A 87 0.81 -2.45 4.86
N LEU A 88 1.98 -3.09 4.89
CA LEU A 88 2.51 -3.70 6.11
C LEU A 88 2.77 -2.63 7.17
N LEU A 89 3.30 -1.48 6.79
CA LEU A 89 3.56 -0.38 7.72
C LEU A 89 2.27 0.30 8.21
N GLN A 90 1.26 0.47 7.36
CA GLN A 90 -0.06 0.98 7.78
C GLN A 90 -0.71 0.03 8.79
N ASN A 91 -0.70 -1.27 8.51
CA ASN A 91 -1.16 -2.31 9.44
C ASN A 91 -0.38 -2.30 10.76
N PHE A 92 0.94 -2.10 10.70
CA PHE A 92 1.76 -1.92 11.89
C PHE A 92 1.28 -0.74 12.73
N PHE A 93 1.06 0.43 12.13
CA PHE A 93 0.57 1.62 12.83
C PHE A 93 -0.88 1.50 13.34
N ARG A 94 -1.71 0.60 12.80
CA ARG A 94 -3.05 0.30 13.31
C ARG A 94 -3.03 -0.45 14.64
N ILE A 95 -2.01 -1.28 14.89
CA ILE A 95 -1.98 -2.19 16.03
C ILE A 95 -1.07 -1.73 17.18
N ILE A 96 -0.36 -0.61 17.02
CA ILE A 96 0.50 -0.02 18.05
C ILE A 96 0.02 1.38 18.46
N ASP A 97 0.44 1.84 19.64
CA ASP A 97 0.50 3.27 19.96
C ASP A 97 1.86 3.83 19.52
N PRO A 98 1.95 4.57 18.41
CA PRO A 98 3.22 5.07 17.90
C PRO A 98 3.80 6.24 18.71
N THR A 99 3.08 6.72 19.73
CA THR A 99 3.47 7.85 20.58
C THR A 99 3.92 7.43 21.98
N ALA A 100 3.82 6.12 22.27
CA ALA A 100 4.22 5.52 23.54
C ALA A 100 5.69 5.12 23.52
N LEU A 101 6.51 5.82 24.30
CA LEU A 101 7.93 5.52 24.43
C LEU A 101 8.13 4.28 25.32
N ASN A 102 8.82 3.25 24.79
CA ASN A 102 9.18 2.02 25.51
C ASN A 102 7.98 1.32 26.18
N ARG A 103 6.83 1.31 25.50
CA ARG A 103 5.60 0.75 26.02
C ARG A 103 4.63 0.42 24.88
N GLN A 104 3.91 -0.69 25.00
CA GLN A 104 2.70 -0.99 24.23
C GLN A 104 1.65 -1.65 25.15
N GLY A 105 0.44 -1.09 25.21
CA GLY A 105 -0.59 -1.57 26.13
C GLY A 105 -0.13 -1.58 27.60
N ASN A 106 -0.11 -2.76 28.21
CA ASN A 106 0.35 -3.00 29.58
C ASN A 106 1.82 -3.46 29.65
N ASP A 107 2.49 -3.59 28.52
CA ASP A 107 3.88 -4.05 28.43
C ASP A 107 4.82 -2.84 28.48
N TYR A 108 5.65 -2.75 29.52
CA TYR A 108 6.58 -1.64 29.75
C TYR A 108 8.03 -2.10 29.71
N GLY A 109 8.87 -1.34 29.00
CA GLY A 109 10.30 -1.63 28.90
C GLY A 109 10.86 -1.33 27.52
N VAL A 110 12.19 -1.20 27.45
CA VAL A 110 12.91 -0.92 26.20
C VAL A 110 12.70 -2.03 25.18
N GLN A 111 12.47 -3.26 25.63
CA GLN A 111 12.12 -4.39 24.77
C GLN A 111 10.78 -4.22 24.05
N TYR A 112 9.87 -3.40 24.57
CA TYR A 112 8.55 -3.13 23.98
C TYR A 112 8.48 -1.78 23.24
N ARG A 113 9.62 -1.17 22.93
CA ARG A 113 9.66 0.05 22.12
C ARG A 113 9.13 -0.21 20.71
N SER A 114 8.51 0.79 20.11
CA SER A 114 8.12 0.72 18.70
C SER A 114 9.32 1.00 17.79
N GLY A 115 9.52 0.19 16.76
CA GLY A 115 10.63 0.34 15.81
C GLY A 115 10.39 -0.34 14.48
N ILE A 116 10.92 0.26 13.42
CA ILE A 116 10.93 -0.29 12.05
C ILE A 116 12.40 -0.46 11.65
N TYR A 117 12.79 -1.71 11.37
CA TYR A 117 14.16 -2.05 11.01
C TYR A 117 14.23 -2.62 9.60
N TYR A 118 15.12 -2.07 8.78
CA TYR A 118 15.26 -2.39 7.36
C TYR A 118 16.68 -2.88 7.04
N ARG A 119 16.80 -3.72 6.02
CA ARG A 119 18.11 -4.08 5.43
C ARG A 119 18.37 -3.30 4.15
N ASP A 120 17.34 -3.09 3.35
CA ASP A 120 17.42 -2.36 2.10
C ASP A 120 17.26 -0.85 2.35
N ALA A 121 18.30 -0.07 2.06
CA ALA A 121 18.28 1.38 2.26
C ALA A 121 17.33 2.09 1.29
N ASP A 122 16.98 1.46 0.16
CA ASP A 122 16.06 2.02 -0.83
C ASP A 122 14.61 2.07 -0.31
N GLU A 123 14.29 1.32 0.75
CA GLU A 123 12.99 1.33 1.42
C GLU A 123 12.81 2.53 2.38
N LEU A 124 13.91 3.18 2.78
CA LEU A 124 13.88 4.26 3.78
C LEU A 124 12.98 5.45 3.40
N PRO A 125 12.98 5.95 2.14
CA PRO A 125 12.08 7.03 1.74
C PRO A 125 10.62 6.66 1.90
N LEU A 126 10.24 5.43 1.52
CA LEU A 126 8.86 4.93 1.67
C LEU A 126 8.47 4.82 3.15
N ILE A 127 9.34 4.24 3.99
CA ILE A 127 9.10 4.13 5.44
C ILE A 127 8.86 5.50 6.05
N ARG A 128 9.72 6.48 5.72
CA ARG A 128 9.58 7.86 6.21
C ARG A 128 8.30 8.53 5.71
N SER A 129 7.92 8.29 4.45
CA SER A 129 6.68 8.82 3.88
C SER A 129 5.46 8.29 4.64
N VAL A 130 5.39 6.99 4.93
CA VAL A 130 4.28 6.41 5.70
C VAL A 130 4.20 7.02 7.10
N ILE A 131 5.33 7.18 7.79
CA ILE A 131 5.37 7.81 9.12
C ILE A 131 4.90 9.26 9.06
N ALA A 132 5.32 10.03 8.04
CA ALA A 132 4.88 11.40 7.87
C ALA A 132 3.36 11.49 7.68
N THR A 133 2.77 10.58 6.89
CA THR A 133 1.31 10.48 6.70
C THR A 133 0.61 10.15 8.02
N VAL A 134 1.09 9.18 8.79
CA VAL A 134 0.50 8.82 10.10
C VAL A 134 0.64 9.98 11.09
N GLN A 135 1.77 10.69 11.09
CA GLN A 135 1.99 11.85 11.96
C GLN A 135 0.98 12.98 11.71
N GLN A 136 0.50 13.17 10.47
CA GLN A 136 -0.53 14.18 10.17
C GLN A 136 -1.86 13.90 10.87
N GLN A 137 -2.15 12.63 11.18
CA GLN A 137 -3.37 12.19 11.85
C GLN A 137 -3.25 12.23 13.39
N ILE A 138 -2.03 12.36 13.92
CA ILE A 138 -1.75 12.24 15.36
C ILE A 138 -1.06 13.51 15.86
N LYS A 139 -1.66 14.19 16.85
CA LYS A 139 -1.09 15.44 17.41
C LYS A 139 0.21 15.21 18.20
N ARG A 140 0.32 14.06 18.88
CA ARG A 140 1.51 13.70 19.65
C ARG A 140 2.62 13.23 18.71
N PRO A 141 3.89 13.55 18.98
CA PRO A 141 4.99 13.12 18.14
C PRO A 141 5.11 11.59 18.17
N ILE A 142 5.26 11.00 16.99
CA ILE A 142 5.59 9.59 16.83
C ILE A 142 7.01 9.37 17.34
N VAL A 143 7.17 8.37 18.21
CA VAL A 143 8.45 7.97 18.81
C VAL A 143 8.98 6.65 18.25
N THR A 144 8.24 6.03 17.31
CA THR A 144 8.68 4.84 16.58
C THR A 144 10.02 5.11 15.88
N GLU A 145 11.05 4.36 16.26
CA GLU A 145 12.39 4.52 15.67
C GLU A 145 12.46 3.88 14.29
N VAL A 146 13.27 4.46 13.40
CA VAL A 146 13.57 3.89 12.08
C VAL A 146 15.08 3.76 11.94
N LYS A 147 15.58 2.53 11.86
CA LYS A 147 17.03 2.25 11.86
C LYS A 147 17.36 1.09 10.92
N PRO A 148 18.59 1.03 10.37
CA PRO A 148 19.08 -0.20 9.77
C PRO A 148 19.01 -1.36 10.79
N LEU A 149 18.72 -2.57 10.31
CA LEU A 149 18.80 -3.78 11.11
C LEU A 149 20.27 -4.09 11.40
N ALA A 150 20.67 -4.04 12.67
CA ALA A 150 22.03 -4.34 13.11
C ALA A 150 22.22 -5.83 13.42
N ASN A 151 21.26 -6.44 14.12
CA ASN A 151 21.21 -7.85 14.43
C ASN A 151 19.77 -8.30 14.67
N PHE A 152 19.50 -9.58 14.42
CA PHE A 152 18.24 -10.24 14.75
C PHE A 152 18.55 -11.67 15.17
N TYR A 153 18.10 -12.04 16.36
CA TYR A 153 18.23 -13.38 16.91
C TYR A 153 16.84 -13.96 17.08
N ALA A 154 16.57 -15.11 16.45
CA ALA A 154 15.29 -15.78 16.61
C ALA A 154 15.05 -16.11 18.09
N ALA A 155 13.84 -15.84 18.57
CA ALA A 155 13.42 -16.25 19.90
C ALA A 155 13.21 -17.77 19.94
N GLU A 156 13.19 -18.31 21.16
CA GLU A 156 13.01 -19.73 21.43
C GLU A 156 11.71 -20.29 20.82
N ASP A 157 11.68 -21.58 20.50
CA ASP A 157 10.55 -22.23 19.81
C ASP A 157 9.20 -22.06 20.53
N TYR A 158 9.20 -21.88 21.85
CA TYR A 158 7.96 -21.67 22.61
C TYR A 158 7.33 -20.30 22.32
N HIS A 159 8.11 -19.31 21.85
CA HIS A 159 7.64 -18.00 21.46
C HIS A 159 7.13 -17.94 20.01
N GLN A 160 7.68 -18.78 19.13
CA GLN A 160 7.22 -18.86 17.73
C GLN A 160 5.77 -19.33 17.68
N ASP A 161 4.91 -18.61 16.96
CA ASP A 161 3.49 -18.93 16.80
C ASP A 161 2.76 -19.12 18.14
N TYR A 162 3.15 -18.36 19.17
CA TYR A 162 2.68 -18.56 20.54
C TYR A 162 1.16 -18.60 20.66
N LEU A 163 0.43 -17.71 19.97
CA LEU A 163 -1.04 -17.66 20.02
C LEU A 163 -1.73 -18.75 19.18
N GLU A 164 -1.03 -19.35 18.20
CA GLU A 164 -1.53 -20.57 17.53
C GLU A 164 -1.45 -21.77 18.49
N LYS A 165 -0.36 -21.86 19.25
CA LYS A 165 -0.13 -22.90 20.27
C LYS A 165 -0.99 -22.69 21.52
N ASN A 166 -1.27 -21.44 21.86
CA ASN A 166 -1.99 -21.02 23.07
C ASN A 166 -3.12 -20.03 22.71
N PRO A 167 -4.28 -20.49 22.21
CA PRO A 167 -5.37 -19.61 21.74
C PRO A 167 -5.98 -18.68 22.81
N GLY A 168 -5.77 -18.98 24.10
CA GLY A 168 -6.16 -18.13 25.23
C GLY A 168 -5.01 -17.31 25.81
N GLY A 169 -3.86 -17.28 25.13
CA GLY A 169 -2.66 -16.56 25.55
C GLY A 169 -2.86 -15.04 25.59
N TYR A 170 -1.96 -14.36 26.30
CA TYR A 170 -1.98 -12.91 26.41
C TYR A 170 -1.79 -12.25 25.04
N CYS A 171 -2.66 -11.29 24.71
CA CYS A 171 -2.54 -10.47 23.53
C CYS A 171 -3.19 -9.11 23.78
N HIS A 172 -2.41 -8.03 23.67
CA HIS A 172 -2.94 -6.66 23.76
C HIS A 172 -3.50 -6.15 22.41
N ILE A 173 -3.24 -6.86 21.31
CA ILE A 173 -3.65 -6.47 19.96
C ILE A 173 -5.10 -6.88 19.68
N ASN A 174 -5.87 -5.97 19.08
CA ASN A 174 -7.21 -6.23 18.61
C ASN A 174 -7.21 -6.73 17.15
N PHE A 175 -7.62 -7.99 16.96
CA PHE A 175 -7.71 -8.61 15.64
C PHE A 175 -8.87 -8.10 14.78
N ALA A 176 -9.78 -7.26 15.31
CA ALA A 176 -10.79 -6.58 14.49
C ALA A 176 -10.15 -5.68 13.40
N ALA A 177 -8.94 -5.17 13.65
CA ALA A 177 -8.19 -4.44 12.64
C ALA A 177 -7.78 -5.32 11.43
N LEU A 178 -7.88 -6.66 11.50
CA LEU A 178 -7.69 -7.53 10.34
C LEU A 178 -8.93 -7.56 9.44
N SER A 179 -10.14 -7.51 9.99
CA SER A 179 -11.35 -7.41 9.16
C SER A 179 -11.44 -6.03 8.50
N GLU A 180 -11.02 -4.98 9.19
CA GLU A 180 -10.80 -3.65 8.60
C GLU A 180 -9.76 -3.74 7.47
N ALA A 181 -8.60 -4.37 7.68
CA ALA A 181 -7.62 -4.56 6.61
C ALA A 181 -8.06 -5.52 5.48
N ALA A 182 -8.98 -6.47 5.71
CA ALA A 182 -9.39 -7.51 4.75
C ALA A 182 -10.69 -7.17 3.99
N GLU A 183 -11.61 -6.42 4.61
CA GLU A 183 -12.71 -5.72 3.93
C GLU A 183 -12.21 -4.45 3.24
N GLY A 184 -10.94 -4.16 3.45
CA GLY A 184 -10.30 -2.94 3.07
C GLY A 184 -10.75 -1.73 3.90
N THR A 185 -11.66 -1.80 4.84
CA THR A 185 -12.04 -0.56 5.49
C THR A 185 -10.89 0.04 6.34
N ASP A 186 -10.45 1.26 6.03
CA ASP A 186 -9.62 2.04 6.95
C ASP A 186 -10.42 2.32 8.24
N ALA A 187 -9.80 2.96 9.23
CA ALA A 187 -10.45 3.28 10.50
C ALA A 187 -11.70 4.20 10.37
N THR A 188 -12.07 4.60 9.15
CA THR A 188 -13.25 5.39 8.79
C THR A 188 -14.27 4.64 7.93
N GLY A 189 -14.03 3.38 7.56
CA GLY A 189 -14.99 2.58 6.80
C GLY A 189 -14.74 2.52 5.27
N ASN A 190 -13.59 2.99 4.77
CA ASN A 190 -13.30 3.01 3.33
C ASN A 190 -12.39 1.85 2.92
N ALA A 191 -12.80 0.96 1.99
CA ALA A 191 -12.02 -0.14 1.38
C ALA A 191 -10.54 0.25 1.19
N ASP A 192 -9.49 -0.63 1.31
CA ASP A 192 -8.04 -0.50 1.70
C ASP A 192 -7.38 -1.73 1.11
N THR A 193 -6.89 -1.49 -0.10
CA THR A 193 -6.42 -2.50 -1.02
C THR A 193 -4.90 -2.64 -0.96
N GLY A 194 -4.24 -1.98 0.01
CA GLY A 194 -2.78 -2.00 0.13
C GLY A 194 -2.04 -1.12 -0.90
N PHE A 195 -2.77 -0.20 -1.53
CA PHE A 195 -2.23 0.81 -2.44
C PHE A 195 -1.91 2.10 -1.68
N MET A 196 -1.04 2.93 -2.25
CA MET A 196 -0.89 4.31 -1.80
C MET A 196 -2.22 5.03 -2.09
N ARG A 197 -3.00 5.27 -1.04
CA ARG A 197 -4.26 6.00 -1.11
C ARG A 197 -4.05 7.43 -1.54
N ILE A 198 -4.69 7.81 -2.65
CA ILE A 198 -4.80 9.19 -3.05
C ILE A 198 -5.91 9.83 -2.23
N ASP A 199 -5.59 10.87 -1.47
CA ASP A 199 -6.57 11.64 -0.69
C ASP A 199 -7.56 12.34 -1.63
N PRO A 200 -8.83 11.91 -1.68
CA PRO A 200 -9.82 12.50 -2.57
C PRO A 200 -10.07 13.98 -2.27
N HIS A 201 -9.86 14.44 -1.03
CA HIS A 201 -10.17 15.82 -0.65
C HIS A 201 -9.19 16.85 -1.26
N LYS A 202 -8.09 16.40 -1.87
CA LYS A 202 -7.14 17.27 -2.57
C LYS A 202 -7.56 17.62 -3.99
N TYR A 203 -8.52 16.87 -4.55
CA TYR A 203 -8.89 16.97 -5.95
C TYR A 203 -10.40 17.18 -6.05
N SER A 204 -10.79 18.28 -6.69
CA SER A 204 -12.20 18.63 -6.85
C SER A 204 -12.49 18.98 -8.29
N LYS A 205 -13.58 18.43 -8.82
CA LYS A 205 -14.08 18.80 -10.15
C LYS A 205 -14.36 20.31 -10.22
N PRO A 206 -13.74 21.05 -11.16
CA PRO A 206 -14.11 22.43 -11.44
C PRO A 206 -15.58 22.56 -11.88
N ASP A 207 -16.13 23.77 -11.77
CA ASP A 207 -17.49 24.02 -12.26
C ASP A 207 -17.57 23.95 -13.80
N PRO A 208 -18.76 23.70 -14.38
CA PRO A 208 -18.91 23.48 -15.81
C PRO A 208 -18.42 24.61 -16.71
N GLU A 209 -18.41 25.87 -16.25
CA GLU A 209 -17.94 26.98 -17.06
C GLU A 209 -16.41 27.02 -17.09
N THR A 210 -15.77 26.75 -15.95
CA THR A 210 -14.31 26.55 -15.89
C THR A 210 -13.86 25.40 -16.79
N LEU A 211 -14.57 24.26 -16.78
CA LEU A 211 -14.25 23.11 -17.64
C LEU A 211 -14.27 23.45 -19.13
N LYS A 212 -15.24 24.26 -19.59
CA LYS A 212 -15.32 24.67 -21.00
C LYS A 212 -14.21 25.64 -21.42
N GLN A 213 -13.63 26.36 -20.47
CA GLN A 213 -12.56 27.32 -20.72
C GLN A 213 -11.19 26.65 -20.71
N ASP A 214 -10.97 25.75 -19.76
CA ASP A 214 -9.64 25.16 -19.49
C ASP A 214 -9.36 23.92 -20.34
N LEU A 215 -10.38 23.15 -20.71
CA LEU A 215 -10.22 21.96 -21.54
C LEU A 215 -10.27 22.29 -23.02
N ASP A 216 -9.39 21.68 -23.80
CA ASP A 216 -9.53 21.71 -25.25
C ASP A 216 -10.79 20.93 -25.71
N PRO A 217 -11.25 21.13 -26.97
CA PRO A 217 -12.47 20.49 -27.44
C PRO A 217 -12.45 18.96 -27.37
N GLN A 218 -11.30 18.32 -27.55
CA GLN A 218 -11.17 16.87 -27.49
C GLN A 218 -11.18 16.37 -26.05
N GLN A 219 -10.46 17.04 -25.15
CA GLN A 219 -10.48 16.77 -23.71
C GLN A 219 -11.90 16.90 -23.13
N TYR A 220 -12.60 17.98 -23.46
CA TYR A 220 -13.98 18.19 -23.01
C TYR A 220 -14.91 17.10 -23.56
N SER A 221 -14.80 16.79 -24.86
CA SER A 221 -15.62 15.78 -25.53
C SER A 221 -15.43 14.39 -24.95
N VAL A 222 -14.17 13.99 -24.70
CA VAL A 222 -13.86 12.70 -24.09
C VAL A 222 -14.35 12.68 -22.64
N THR A 223 -13.90 13.60 -21.81
CA THR A 223 -14.10 13.53 -20.35
C THR A 223 -15.53 13.80 -19.92
N GLN A 224 -16.26 14.71 -20.58
CA GLN A 224 -17.60 15.13 -20.16
C GLN A 224 -18.74 14.55 -21.02
N LEU A 225 -18.46 14.14 -22.26
CA LEU A 225 -19.45 13.64 -23.20
C LEU A 225 -19.23 12.18 -23.62
N ASN A 226 -18.30 11.48 -22.96
CA ASN A 226 -17.98 10.06 -23.14
C ASN A 226 -17.54 9.70 -24.58
N HIS A 227 -16.97 10.65 -25.31
CA HIS A 227 -16.38 10.34 -26.61
C HIS A 227 -15.08 9.55 -26.46
N THR A 228 -14.65 8.93 -27.55
CA THR A 228 -13.38 8.22 -27.65
C THR A 228 -12.53 8.90 -28.72
N GLU A 229 -11.28 9.21 -28.39
CA GLU A 229 -10.32 9.79 -29.34
C GLU A 229 -9.91 8.76 -30.41
N PRO A 230 -9.42 9.19 -31.59
CA PRO A 230 -9.00 8.24 -32.62
C PRO A 230 -7.79 7.40 -32.17
N PRO A 231 -7.74 6.11 -32.54
CA PRO A 231 -6.59 5.25 -32.25
C PRO A 231 -5.36 5.75 -33.00
N PHE A 232 -4.18 5.66 -32.37
CA PHE A 232 -2.86 6.06 -32.89
C PHE A 232 -2.69 7.55 -33.24
N GLU A 233 -3.72 8.37 -33.12
CA GLU A 233 -3.68 9.82 -33.33
C GLU A 233 -3.92 10.56 -32.01
N ASN A 234 -3.16 10.18 -30.98
CA ASN A 234 -3.28 10.75 -29.64
C ASN A 234 -1.92 10.89 -28.94
N GLY A 235 -1.89 11.66 -27.84
CA GLY A 235 -0.64 12.10 -27.22
C GLY A 235 0.16 11.02 -26.50
N TYR A 236 -0.49 9.96 -26.00
CA TYR A 236 0.16 9.02 -25.08
C TYR A 236 0.16 7.55 -25.51
N TRP A 237 -0.37 7.18 -26.68
CA TRP A 237 -0.33 5.77 -27.11
C TRP A 237 1.10 5.21 -27.15
N ASP A 238 2.05 5.92 -27.78
CA ASP A 238 3.48 5.54 -27.89
C ASP A 238 4.40 6.27 -26.89
N HIS A 239 3.82 6.82 -25.82
CA HIS A 239 4.59 7.56 -24.83
C HIS A 239 5.17 6.63 -23.75
N HIS A 240 6.47 6.72 -23.47
CA HIS A 240 7.18 5.81 -22.55
C HIS A 240 8.06 6.50 -21.51
N GLU A 241 7.96 7.83 -21.40
CA GLU A 241 8.78 8.59 -20.46
C GLU A 241 8.38 8.24 -19.00
N PRO A 242 9.35 8.13 -18.06
CA PRO A 242 9.05 7.90 -16.65
C PRO A 242 8.24 9.05 -16.06
N GLY A 243 7.09 8.76 -15.44
CA GLY A 243 6.27 9.78 -14.83
C GLY A 243 4.90 9.28 -14.37
N LEU A 244 4.02 10.24 -14.13
CA LEU A 244 2.68 10.05 -13.59
C LEU A 244 1.63 10.53 -14.60
N TYR A 245 0.56 9.76 -14.76
CA TYR A 245 -0.63 10.17 -15.52
C TYR A 245 -1.72 10.55 -14.53
N VAL A 246 -2.15 11.81 -14.58
CA VAL A 246 -3.21 12.37 -13.74
C VAL A 246 -4.46 12.65 -14.58
N ASP A 247 -5.63 12.70 -13.95
CA ASP A 247 -6.86 13.20 -14.57
C ASP A 247 -6.64 14.64 -15.05
N VAL A 248 -6.88 14.89 -16.34
CA VAL A 248 -6.74 16.22 -16.93
C VAL A 248 -7.67 17.25 -16.28
N VAL A 249 -8.79 16.81 -15.71
CA VAL A 249 -9.82 17.67 -15.13
C VAL A 249 -9.50 18.09 -13.70
N THR A 250 -9.02 17.15 -12.88
CA THR A 250 -8.86 17.38 -11.43
C THR A 250 -7.40 17.35 -10.96
N GLY A 251 -6.49 16.81 -11.75
CA GLY A 251 -5.13 16.52 -11.35
C GLY A 251 -5.01 15.30 -10.41
N GLU A 252 -6.08 14.54 -10.19
CA GLU A 252 -6.04 13.31 -9.39
C GLU A 252 -5.13 12.26 -10.06
N PRO A 253 -4.12 11.70 -9.37
CA PRO A 253 -3.29 10.63 -9.90
C PRO A 253 -4.09 9.38 -10.27
N LEU A 254 -3.90 8.88 -11.50
CA LEU A 254 -4.63 7.71 -12.02
C LEU A 254 -3.71 6.53 -12.34
N PHE A 255 -2.59 6.77 -13.04
CA PHE A 255 -1.70 5.70 -13.49
C PHE A 255 -0.22 6.08 -13.40
N THR A 256 0.66 5.08 -13.27
CA THR A 256 2.11 5.25 -13.33
C THR A 256 2.64 4.81 -14.70
N SER A 257 3.76 5.38 -15.14
CA SER A 257 4.46 4.89 -16.34
C SER A 257 4.95 3.45 -16.22
N LYS A 258 5.20 2.94 -15.01
CA LYS A 258 5.62 1.54 -14.78
C LYS A 258 4.54 0.52 -15.15
N ASP A 259 3.29 0.90 -14.97
CA ASP A 259 2.13 0.05 -15.25
C ASP A 259 1.63 0.23 -16.69
N LYS A 260 2.20 1.16 -17.46
CA LYS A 260 1.93 1.32 -18.89
C LYS A 260 2.57 0.19 -19.71
N PHE A 261 1.91 -0.26 -20.76
CA PHE A 261 2.45 -1.23 -21.71
C PHE A 261 1.90 -1.03 -23.13
N ASP A 262 2.61 -1.55 -24.12
CA ASP A 262 2.18 -1.54 -25.52
C ASP A 262 1.19 -2.66 -25.80
N SER A 263 -0.09 -2.30 -25.91
CA SER A 263 -1.16 -3.24 -26.26
C SER A 263 -1.38 -3.39 -27.76
N GLY A 264 -0.91 -2.43 -28.56
CA GLY A 264 -1.21 -2.33 -29.99
C GLY A 264 -2.65 -1.92 -30.31
N CYS A 265 -3.46 -1.50 -29.32
CA CYS A 265 -4.85 -1.09 -29.57
C CYS A 265 -4.99 0.33 -30.13
N GLY A 266 -3.96 1.16 -30.02
CA GLY A 266 -3.97 2.56 -30.45
C GLY A 266 -4.27 3.59 -29.36
N TRP A 267 -4.44 3.16 -28.11
CA TRP A 267 -4.63 4.03 -26.95
C TRP A 267 -3.65 3.65 -25.82
N PRO A 268 -3.23 4.59 -24.95
CA PRO A 268 -2.41 4.25 -23.81
C PRO A 268 -3.09 3.18 -22.96
N SER A 269 -2.32 2.14 -22.64
CA SER A 269 -2.81 0.94 -21.97
C SER A 269 -2.04 0.70 -20.69
N PHE A 270 -2.75 0.46 -19.59
CA PHE A 270 -2.17 0.23 -18.27
C PHE A 270 -2.63 -1.11 -17.68
N THR A 271 -1.82 -1.72 -16.83
CA THR A 271 -2.18 -2.98 -16.17
C THR A 271 -2.99 -2.78 -14.88
N LYS A 272 -2.81 -1.63 -14.22
CA LYS A 272 -3.53 -1.26 -13.00
C LYS A 272 -3.46 0.26 -12.75
N PRO A 273 -4.42 0.85 -12.01
CA PRO A 273 -4.31 2.22 -11.52
C PRO A 273 -3.30 2.34 -10.37
N ILE A 274 -2.89 3.58 -10.09
CA ILE A 274 -2.02 3.92 -8.95
C ILE A 274 -2.72 3.69 -7.60
N ASP A 275 -4.02 3.96 -7.56
CA ASP A 275 -4.94 3.69 -6.46
C ASP A 275 -6.22 3.08 -7.06
N PRO A 276 -6.65 1.87 -6.65
CA PRO A 276 -7.87 1.25 -7.15
C PRO A 276 -9.12 2.10 -6.96
N ASP A 277 -9.13 2.97 -5.95
CA ASP A 277 -10.28 3.84 -5.67
C ASP A 277 -10.26 5.12 -6.51
N SER A 278 -9.16 5.41 -7.22
CA SER A 278 -9.12 6.53 -8.17
C SER A 278 -9.94 6.27 -9.44
N ILE A 279 -10.40 5.02 -9.65
CA ILE A 279 -11.20 4.61 -10.81
C ILE A 279 -12.57 4.08 -10.37
N VAL A 280 -13.63 4.59 -10.98
CA VAL A 280 -15.01 4.12 -10.85
C VAL A 280 -15.39 3.32 -12.09
N TYR A 281 -16.09 2.20 -11.90
CA TYR A 281 -16.45 1.27 -12.97
C TYR A 281 -17.95 1.30 -13.23
N HIS A 282 -18.34 1.41 -14.51
CA HIS A 282 -19.74 1.38 -14.93
C HIS A 282 -19.96 0.34 -16.03
N THR A 283 -21.13 -0.30 -16.01
CA THR A 283 -21.55 -1.17 -17.12
C THR A 283 -21.91 -0.31 -18.32
N ASP A 284 -21.24 -0.53 -19.44
CA ASP A 284 -21.50 0.13 -20.72
C ASP A 284 -22.07 -0.86 -21.74
N GLN A 285 -23.28 -0.59 -22.22
CA GLN A 285 -23.99 -1.37 -23.25
C GLN A 285 -24.07 -0.66 -24.60
N SER A 286 -23.35 0.45 -24.77
CA SER A 286 -23.31 1.20 -26.03
C SER A 286 -22.72 0.36 -27.17
N HIS A 287 -23.06 0.73 -28.40
CA HIS A 287 -22.58 0.07 -29.62
C HIS A 287 -22.84 -1.45 -29.71
N GLY A 288 -23.81 -1.96 -28.94
CA GLY A 288 -24.19 -3.38 -28.96
C GLY A 288 -23.17 -4.32 -28.29
N MET A 289 -22.24 -3.79 -27.50
CA MET A 289 -21.24 -4.55 -26.75
C MET A 289 -21.50 -4.44 -25.25
N SER A 290 -21.05 -5.41 -24.45
CA SER A 290 -21.02 -5.29 -22.98
C SER A 290 -19.58 -5.04 -22.55
N ARG A 291 -19.29 -3.82 -22.09
CA ARG A 291 -17.95 -3.39 -21.64
C ARG A 291 -18.03 -2.78 -20.24
N THR A 292 -16.88 -2.63 -19.60
CA THR A 292 -16.77 -1.91 -18.33
C THR A 292 -16.10 -0.56 -18.59
N GLU A 293 -16.88 0.51 -18.53
CA GLU A 293 -16.40 1.89 -18.57
C GLU A 293 -15.59 2.20 -17.30
N THR A 294 -14.50 2.94 -17.46
CA THR A 294 -13.68 3.46 -16.36
C THR A 294 -13.78 4.98 -16.31
N ARG A 295 -14.01 5.53 -15.12
CA ARG A 295 -14.09 6.98 -14.85
C ARG A 295 -13.17 7.37 -13.70
N SER A 296 -12.68 8.62 -13.67
CA SER A 296 -11.94 9.14 -12.52
C SER A 296 -12.87 9.35 -11.32
N ARG A 297 -12.43 9.04 -10.10
CA ARG A 297 -13.23 9.23 -8.89
C ARG A 297 -13.56 10.70 -8.62
N ALA A 298 -12.59 11.60 -8.61
CA ALA A 298 -12.81 13.00 -8.22
C ALA A 298 -13.54 13.82 -9.29
N GLY A 299 -13.25 13.54 -10.57
CA GLY A 299 -13.75 14.31 -11.70
C GLY A 299 -15.02 13.76 -12.36
N ASP A 300 -15.40 12.51 -12.10
CA ASP A 300 -16.35 11.75 -12.93
C ASP A 300 -16.04 11.88 -14.45
N SER A 301 -14.75 12.01 -14.78
CA SER A 301 -14.26 12.12 -16.16
C SER A 301 -14.32 10.75 -16.80
N HIS A 302 -14.95 10.62 -17.97
CA HIS A 302 -14.83 9.42 -18.78
C HIS A 302 -13.36 9.23 -19.21
N LEU A 303 -12.78 8.09 -18.82
CA LEU A 303 -11.40 7.76 -19.13
C LEU A 303 -11.32 6.81 -20.31
N GLY A 304 -12.19 5.81 -20.37
CA GLY A 304 -12.17 4.74 -21.36
C GLY A 304 -12.79 3.46 -20.83
N HIS A 305 -12.16 2.31 -21.08
CA HIS A 305 -12.68 0.99 -20.69
C HIS A 305 -11.58 0.07 -20.17
N VAL A 306 -11.97 -0.89 -19.33
CA VAL A 306 -11.10 -1.98 -18.88
C VAL A 306 -11.50 -3.31 -19.52
N PHE A 307 -10.50 -4.10 -19.91
CA PHE A 307 -10.65 -5.40 -20.56
C PHE A 307 -9.81 -6.48 -19.85
N GLU A 308 -10.20 -7.75 -20.00
CA GLU A 308 -9.49 -8.91 -19.41
C GLU A 308 -8.48 -9.56 -20.39
N ASP A 309 -8.01 -8.79 -21.37
CA ASP A 309 -7.07 -9.21 -22.42
C ASP A 309 -5.64 -8.66 -22.21
N GLY A 310 -5.33 -8.22 -20.98
CA GLY A 310 -4.02 -7.68 -20.62
C GLY A 310 -2.94 -8.75 -20.35
N PRO A 311 -1.69 -8.34 -20.08
CA PRO A 311 -0.60 -9.25 -19.76
C PRO A 311 -0.91 -10.08 -18.52
N ARG A 312 -0.95 -11.41 -18.67
CA ARG A 312 -1.34 -12.34 -17.59
C ARG A 312 -0.39 -12.31 -16.40
N ASP A 313 0.90 -12.08 -16.65
CA ASP A 313 1.94 -11.91 -15.64
C ASP A 313 1.78 -10.61 -14.83
N LYS A 314 0.98 -9.66 -15.31
CA LYS A 314 0.71 -8.37 -14.65
C LYS A 314 -0.76 -8.20 -14.18
N GLY A 315 -1.49 -9.30 -14.05
CA GLY A 315 -2.87 -9.31 -13.54
C GLY A 315 -3.95 -9.50 -14.60
N GLY A 316 -3.61 -9.52 -15.89
CA GLY A 316 -4.54 -9.84 -16.98
C GLY A 316 -5.52 -8.71 -17.36
N LEU A 317 -5.46 -7.57 -16.69
CA LEU A 317 -6.28 -6.41 -17.02
C LEU A 317 -5.57 -5.46 -17.99
N ARG A 318 -6.35 -4.84 -18.86
CA ARG A 318 -5.94 -3.76 -19.75
C ARG A 318 -6.88 -2.57 -19.59
N TYR A 319 -6.40 -1.54 -18.93
CA TYR A 319 -7.04 -0.23 -18.85
C TYR A 319 -6.72 0.54 -20.14
N CYS A 320 -7.67 0.60 -21.05
CA CYS A 320 -7.57 1.28 -22.34
C CYS A 320 -8.12 2.71 -22.19
N ILE A 321 -7.24 3.68 -22.05
CA ILE A 321 -7.57 5.04 -21.62
C ILE A 321 -7.38 6.02 -22.77
N ASN A 322 -8.21 7.05 -22.87
CA ASN A 322 -8.00 8.15 -23.79
C ASN A 322 -6.89 9.07 -23.26
N SER A 323 -5.93 9.43 -24.11
CA SER A 323 -4.91 10.42 -23.81
C SER A 323 -5.52 11.79 -23.49
N ALA A 324 -6.60 12.16 -24.17
CA ALA A 324 -7.34 13.38 -23.91
C ALA A 324 -8.01 13.42 -22.52
N ALA A 325 -8.07 12.31 -21.78
CA ALA A 325 -8.51 12.29 -20.38
C ALA A 325 -7.34 12.42 -19.38
N LEU A 326 -6.09 12.43 -19.87
CA LEU A 326 -4.90 12.40 -19.05
C LEU A 326 -4.03 13.64 -19.24
N ARG A 327 -3.32 14.01 -18.17
CA ARG A 327 -2.16 14.89 -18.23
C ARG A 327 -0.95 14.12 -17.72
N PHE A 328 0.12 14.08 -18.49
CA PHE A 328 1.37 13.46 -18.07
C PHE A 328 2.23 14.45 -17.28
N ILE A 329 2.86 13.97 -16.21
CA ILE A 329 3.81 14.69 -15.37
C ILE A 329 5.13 13.92 -15.38
N PRO A 330 6.18 14.44 -16.03
CA PRO A 330 7.50 13.81 -16.03
C PRO A 330 8.04 13.63 -14.61
N LEU A 331 8.80 12.55 -14.38
CA LEU A 331 9.39 12.22 -13.09
C LEU A 331 10.15 13.40 -12.45
N ASP A 332 10.85 14.19 -13.27
CA ASP A 332 11.67 15.33 -12.83
C ASP A 332 10.85 16.56 -12.41
N ASP A 333 9.56 16.58 -12.76
CA ASP A 333 8.63 17.67 -12.43
C ASP A 333 7.61 17.25 -11.35
N MET A 334 7.48 15.96 -11.04
CA MET A 334 6.57 15.45 -10.01
C MET A 334 6.72 16.15 -8.66
N GLU A 335 7.95 16.40 -8.19
CA GLU A 335 8.17 17.10 -6.91
C GLU A 335 7.68 18.56 -6.99
N LYS A 336 8.01 19.26 -8.08
CA LYS A 336 7.65 20.67 -8.28
C LYS A 336 6.14 20.86 -8.40
N GLU A 337 5.46 19.89 -8.99
CA GLU A 337 4.00 19.88 -9.16
C GLU A 337 3.24 19.33 -7.94
N GLY A 338 3.92 18.98 -6.85
CA GLY A 338 3.27 18.56 -5.60
C GLY A 338 2.97 17.06 -5.49
N TYR A 339 3.51 16.24 -6.39
CA TYR A 339 3.39 14.78 -6.43
C TYR A 339 4.63 14.06 -5.87
N ALA A 340 5.45 14.75 -5.07
CA ALA A 340 6.69 14.20 -4.50
C ALA A 340 6.50 12.84 -3.78
N ALA A 341 5.38 12.67 -3.08
CA ALA A 341 5.06 11.44 -2.35
C ALA A 341 4.88 10.22 -3.28
N LEU A 342 4.61 10.42 -4.57
CA LEU A 342 4.35 9.36 -5.55
C LEU A 342 5.58 8.98 -6.37
N ILE A 343 6.69 9.73 -6.26
CA ILE A 343 7.95 9.45 -6.96
C ILE A 343 8.43 7.99 -6.78
N PRO A 344 8.37 7.37 -5.58
CA PRO A 344 8.79 5.97 -5.39
C PRO A 344 7.95 4.96 -6.18
N LEU A 345 6.74 5.32 -6.61
CA LEU A 345 5.88 4.46 -7.43
C LEU A 345 6.26 4.48 -8.91
N VAL A 346 7.02 5.49 -9.33
CA VAL A 346 7.49 5.69 -10.71
C VAL A 346 8.95 5.22 -10.89
N LYS A 347 9.80 5.31 -9.85
CA LYS A 347 11.21 4.90 -9.87
C LYS A 347 11.44 3.41 -9.73
#